data_AF-A0A150IW77-F1
#
_entry.id   AF-A0A150IW77-F1
#
_cell.length_a   1.000
_cell.length_b   1.000
_cell.length_c   1.000
_cell.angle_alpha   90.00
_cell.angle_beta   90.00
_cell.angle_gamma   90.00
#
_symmetry.space_group_name_H-M   'P 1'
#
loop_
_entity.id
_entity.type
_entity.pdbx_description
1 polymer ?
#
loop_
_entity_poly.entity_id
_entity_poly.type
_entity_poly.pdbx_seq_one_letter_code
_entity_poly.pdbx_strand_id
1 'polypeptide(L)'
;MKKIGIFLALLFFLATVGMASATTKDVIVRELCRSGETIAYGIYDAKNNTRITTIDARGYLDLTEQIKKYEQQNGVKLFWNYYTNKKTEPGSGVFDWDC
;
A
#
# COMPACT_ATOMS: atom_id res chain seq x y z
N MET A 1 13.77 -43.64 19.83
CA MET A 1 12.78 -42.60 20.20
C MET A 1 13.27 -41.14 20.03
N LYS A 2 14.57 -40.81 20.21
CA LYS A 2 15.10 -39.43 20.03
C LYS A 2 14.88 -38.78 18.64
N LYS A 3 14.83 -39.56 17.55
CA LYS A 3 14.71 -39.03 16.17
C LYS A 3 13.33 -38.47 15.84
N ILE A 4 12.28 -38.93 16.52
CA ILE A 4 10.88 -38.49 16.28
C ILE A 4 10.66 -37.09 16.86
N GLY A 5 11.24 -36.80 18.04
CA GLY A 5 11.13 -35.47 18.66
C GLY A 5 11.74 -34.36 17.82
N ILE A 6 12.82 -34.64 17.09
CA ILE A 6 13.48 -33.68 16.19
C ILE A 6 12.59 -33.39 14.97
N PHE A 7 11.96 -34.42 14.39
CA PHE A 7 11.01 -34.23 13.29
C PHE A 7 9.76 -33.47 13.71
N LEU A 8 9.24 -33.73 14.92
CA LEU A 8 8.07 -33.02 15.44
C LEU A 8 8.39 -31.55 15.75
N ALA A 9 9.57 -31.26 16.30
CA ALA A 9 10.02 -29.90 16.55
C ALA A 9 10.23 -29.12 15.24
N LEU A 10 10.78 -29.78 14.21
CA LEU A 10 10.94 -29.19 12.89
C LEU A 10 9.59 -28.87 12.23
N LEU A 11 8.62 -29.78 12.32
CA LEU A 11 7.25 -29.55 11.83
C LEU A 11 6.56 -28.38 12.54
N PHE A 12 6.75 -28.24 13.86
CA PHE A 12 6.25 -27.10 14.61
C PHE A 12 6.91 -25.77 14.18
N PHE A 13 8.22 -25.79 13.90
CA PHE A 13 8.92 -24.62 13.37
C PHE A 13 8.50 -24.27 11.94
N LEU A 14 8.19 -25.23 11.06
CA LEU A 14 7.67 -24.90 9.73
C LEU A 14 6.23 -24.37 9.78
N ALA A 15 5.41 -24.84 10.72
CA ALA A 15 4.04 -24.37 10.88
C ALA A 15 3.94 -22.90 11.32
N THR A 16 4.91 -22.40 12.10
CA THR A 16 4.92 -20.99 12.54
C THR A 16 5.42 -20.02 11.47
N VAL A 17 6.24 -20.49 10.51
CA VAL A 17 6.78 -19.64 9.43
C VAL A 17 5.77 -19.47 8.28
N GLY A 18 4.76 -20.35 8.17
CA GLY A 18 3.77 -20.34 7.08
C GLY A 18 2.68 -19.27 7.18
N MET A 19 2.62 -18.46 8.24
CA MET A 19 1.54 -17.50 8.48
C MET A 19 2.01 -16.04 8.42
N ALA A 20 2.88 -15.69 7.48
CA ALA A 20 2.97 -14.30 7.03
C ALA A 20 1.77 -14.01 6.10
N SER A 21 0.56 -13.98 6.68
CA SER A 21 -0.64 -13.63 5.93
C SER A 21 -0.54 -12.17 5.52
N ALA A 22 -0.38 -11.91 4.22
CA ALA A 22 -0.38 -10.55 3.70
C ALA A 22 -1.68 -9.85 4.13
N THR A 23 -1.55 -8.70 4.78
CA THR A 23 -2.73 -7.95 5.24
C THR A 23 -3.33 -7.22 4.06
N THR A 24 -4.58 -7.54 3.74
CA THR A 24 -5.35 -6.88 2.68
C THR A 24 -5.95 -5.56 3.19
N LYS A 25 -5.82 -4.48 2.42
CA LYS A 25 -6.42 -3.17 2.73
C LYS A 25 -7.04 -2.51 1.50
N ASP A 26 -8.27 -2.03 1.64
CA ASP A 26 -8.95 -1.23 0.63
C ASP A 26 -8.51 0.23 0.74
N VAL A 27 -8.06 0.80 -0.37
CA VAL A 27 -7.53 2.16 -0.42
C VAL A 27 -8.04 2.96 -1.61
N ILE A 28 -8.01 4.28 -1.46
CA ILE A 28 -8.30 5.24 -2.53
C ILE A 28 -7.00 5.96 -2.88
N VAL A 29 -6.68 6.00 -4.16
CA VAL A 29 -5.49 6.70 -4.68
C VAL A 29 -5.91 8.02 -5.32
N ARG A 30 -5.30 9.12 -4.90
CA ARG A 30 -5.58 10.48 -5.41
C ARG A 30 -4.31 11.22 -5.74
N GLU A 31 -4.30 11.94 -6.86
CA GLU A 31 -3.24 12.89 -7.20
C GLU A 31 -3.29 14.07 -6.20
N LEU A 32 -2.13 14.44 -5.65
CA LEU A 32 -1.96 15.53 -4.70
C LEU A 32 -1.42 16.78 -5.41
N CYS A 33 -0.22 16.67 -5.99
CA CYS A 33 0.39 17.73 -6.77
C CYS A 33 1.28 17.14 -7.88
N ARG A 34 1.64 17.98 -8.86
CA ARG A 34 2.47 17.62 -10.01
C ARG A 34 3.60 18.62 -10.16
N SER A 35 4.83 18.12 -10.20
CA SER A 35 6.04 18.92 -10.43
C SER A 35 6.83 18.32 -11.59
N GLY A 36 6.79 19.00 -12.74
CA GLY A 36 7.36 18.49 -13.99
C GLY A 36 6.73 17.16 -14.39
N GLU A 37 7.57 16.12 -14.51
CA GLU A 37 7.14 14.76 -14.85
C GLU A 37 6.70 13.93 -13.64
N THR A 38 6.95 14.41 -12.41
CA THR A 38 6.63 13.69 -11.18
C THR A 38 5.26 14.09 -10.66
N ILE A 39 4.45 13.10 -10.29
CA ILE A 39 3.12 13.27 -9.69
C ILE A 39 3.15 12.62 -8.31
N ALA A 40 2.80 13.38 -7.28
CA ALA A 40 2.62 12.87 -5.93
C ALA A 40 1.20 12.32 -5.77
N TYR A 41 1.08 11.08 -5.31
CA TYR A 41 -0.19 10.38 -5.09
C TYR A 41 -0.38 10.05 -3.61
N GLY A 42 -1.50 10.48 -3.03
CA GLY A 42 -1.90 10.09 -1.69
C GLY A 42 -2.66 8.76 -1.71
N ILE A 43 -2.28 7.86 -0.80
CA ILE A 43 -2.96 6.59 -0.56
C ILE A 43 -3.79 6.74 0.72
N TYR A 44 -5.10 6.61 0.62
CA TYR A 44 -6.05 6.84 1.71
C TYR A 44 -6.80 5.56 2.06
N ASP A 45 -7.05 5.31 3.34
CA ASP A 45 -7.95 4.23 3.78
C ASP A 45 -9.37 4.50 3.27
N ALA A 46 -9.98 3.51 2.62
CA ALA A 46 -11.29 3.69 2.00
C ALA A 46 -12.44 3.89 3.00
N LYS A 47 -12.28 3.46 4.27
CA LYS A 47 -13.34 3.53 5.29
C LYS A 47 -13.42 4.88 5.95
N ASN A 48 -12.27 5.48 6.28
CA ASN A 48 -12.21 6.71 7.06
C ASN A 48 -11.47 7.85 6.36
N ASN A 49 -11.03 7.65 5.11
CA ASN A 49 -10.34 8.64 4.30
C ASN A 49 -9.04 9.19 4.96
N THR A 50 -8.45 8.43 5.88
CA THR A 50 -7.17 8.79 6.51
C THR A 50 -6.02 8.49 5.56
N ARG A 51 -5.08 9.42 5.39
CA ARG A 51 -3.90 9.22 4.56
C ARG A 51 -2.97 8.19 5.22
N ILE A 52 -2.70 7.11 4.50
CA ILE A 52 -1.78 6.04 4.91
C ILE A 52 -0.36 6.41 4.52
N THR A 53 -0.16 6.84 3.27
CA THR A 53 1.16 7.20 2.74
C THR A 53 1.01 8.09 1.49
N THR A 54 2.15 8.55 0.98
CA THR A 54 2.29 9.22 -0.32
C THR A 54 3.27 8.44 -1.19
N ILE A 55 2.99 8.37 -2.50
CA ILE A 55 3.81 7.72 -3.51
C ILE A 55 4.06 8.70 -4.64
N ASP A 56 5.31 8.94 -4.98
CA ASP A 56 5.69 9.73 -6.15
C ASP A 56 5.84 8.83 -7.37
N ALA A 57 5.29 9.23 -8.51
CA ALA A 57 5.39 8.47 -9.75
C ALA A 57 5.30 9.34 -11.01
N ARG A 58 5.90 8.88 -12.10
CA ARG A 58 5.87 9.50 -13.43
C ARG A 58 4.70 8.97 -14.27
N GLY A 59 3.49 9.19 -13.76
CA GLY A 59 2.25 8.71 -14.39
C GLY A 59 1.83 7.30 -13.97
N TYR A 60 0.82 6.77 -14.66
CA TYR A 60 0.05 5.61 -14.20
C TYR A 60 0.84 4.29 -14.13
N LEU A 61 1.74 4.04 -15.10
CA LEU A 61 2.53 2.81 -15.14
C LEU A 61 3.53 2.76 -13.98
N ASP A 62 4.29 3.84 -13.79
CA ASP A 62 5.22 3.97 -12.66
C ASP A 62 4.45 3.92 -11.33
N LEU A 63 3.28 4.57 -11.22
CA LEU A 63 2.44 4.49 -10.02
C LEU A 63 2.09 3.04 -9.66
N THR A 64 1.73 2.23 -10.66
CA THR A 64 1.41 0.80 -10.43
C THR A 64 2.63 0.02 -9.94
N GLU A 65 3.83 0.33 -10.45
CA GLU A 65 5.09 -0.27 -10.00
C GLU A 65 5.46 0.15 -8.57
N GLN A 66 5.33 1.44 -8.26
CA GLN A 66 5.59 1.95 -6.90
C GLN A 66 4.61 1.39 -5.87
N ILE A 67 3.33 1.22 -6.24
CA ILE A 67 2.34 0.55 -5.38
C ILE A 67 2.75 -0.90 -5.12
N LYS A 68 3.15 -1.65 -6.15
CA LYS A 68 3.64 -3.04 -5.98
C LYS A 68 4.87 -3.11 -5.08
N LYS A 69 5.80 -2.17 -5.24
CA LYS A 69 6.98 -2.07 -4.38
C LYS A 69 6.59 -1.81 -2.93
N TYR A 70 5.66 -0.89 -2.69
CA TYR A 70 5.11 -0.63 -1.36
C TYR A 70 4.44 -1.88 -0.76
N GLU A 71 3.62 -2.60 -1.53
CA GLU A 71 2.97 -3.85 -1.11
C GLU A 71 4.00 -4.90 -0.65
N GLN A 72 5.04 -5.13 -1.45
CA GLN A 72 6.11 -6.09 -1.15
C GLN A 72 6.91 -5.70 0.09
N GLN A 73 7.28 -4.42 0.21
CA GLN A 73 8.09 -3.92 1.33
C GLN A 73 7.34 -3.97 2.67
N ASN A 74 6.02 -3.80 2.64
CA ASN A 74 5.19 -3.73 3.85
C ASN A 74 4.42 -5.03 4.13
N GLY A 75 4.53 -6.04 3.27
CA GLY A 75 3.76 -7.29 3.41
C GLY A 75 2.24 -7.07 3.37
N VAL A 76 1.78 -6.08 2.58
CA VAL A 76 0.37 -5.73 2.43
C VAL A 76 -0.09 -5.94 1.00
N LYS A 77 -1.40 -6.14 0.83
CA LYS A 77 -2.05 -6.10 -0.48
C LYS A 77 -3.05 -4.95 -0.50
N LEU A 78 -2.86 -4.00 -1.40
CA LEU A 78 -3.73 -2.85 -1.57
C LEU A 78 -4.75 -3.14 -2.66
N PHE A 79 -6.04 -3.09 -2.31
CA PHE A 79 -7.12 -3.02 -3.29
C PHE A 79 -7.41 -1.55 -3.52
N TRP A 80 -6.86 -1.03 -4.60
CA TRP A 80 -6.91 0.39 -4.88
C TRP A 80 -7.87 0.70 -6.03
N ASN A 81 -8.62 1.77 -5.86
CA ASN A 81 -9.36 2.40 -6.95
C ASN A 81 -8.67 3.71 -7.33
N TYR A 82 -8.35 3.86 -8.61
CA TYR A 82 -7.76 5.09 -9.14
C TYR A 82 -8.88 6.10 -9.37
N TYR A 83 -9.04 7.03 -8.42
CA TYR A 83 -10.12 8.00 -8.48
C TYR A 83 -9.61 9.31 -9.08
N THR A 84 -9.80 9.49 -10.40
CA THR A 84 -9.50 10.75 -11.10
C THR A 84 -10.75 11.58 -11.33
N ASN A 85 -11.48 11.92 -10.27
CA ASN A 85 -12.46 12.98 -10.47
C ASN A 85 -11.70 14.30 -10.61
N LYS A 86 -11.68 14.83 -11.83
CA LYS A 86 -11.59 16.26 -12.11
C LYS A 86 -12.73 16.97 -11.36
N LYS A 87 -12.50 17.16 -10.07
CA LYS A 87 -13.15 17.99 -9.08
C LYS A 87 -12.53 17.59 -7.74
N THR A 88 -11.32 18.10 -7.53
CA THR A 88 -10.92 18.62 -6.23
C THR A 88 -11.97 19.66 -5.82
N GLU A 89 -13.16 19.22 -5.40
CA GLU A 89 -14.02 20.10 -4.62
C GLU A 89 -13.29 20.28 -3.29
N PRO A 90 -12.94 21.51 -2.91
CA PRO A 90 -12.22 21.81 -1.67
C PRO A 90 -13.20 21.65 -0.50
N GLY A 91 -13.61 20.41 -0.23
CA GLY A 91 -14.35 20.01 0.95
C GLY A 91 -13.37 19.42 1.95
N SER A 92 -12.95 20.26 2.91
CA SER A 92 -12.15 19.92 4.11
C SER A 92 -10.81 19.19 3.90
N GLY A 93 -10.02 19.63 2.93
CA GLY A 93 -8.62 19.26 2.84
C GLY A 93 -7.87 20.22 1.93
N VAL A 94 -7.63 21.44 2.40
CA VAL A 94 -6.53 22.26 1.87
C VAL A 94 -5.27 21.48 2.22
N PHE A 95 -4.80 20.64 1.30
CA PHE A 95 -3.50 20.01 1.45
C PHE A 95 -2.50 21.03 0.92
N ASP A 96 -2.05 21.91 1.83
CA ASP A 96 -0.80 22.65 1.71
C ASP A 96 0.32 21.62 1.55
N TRP A 97 0.64 21.32 0.30
CA TRP A 97 1.97 20.92 -0.06
C TRP A 97 2.32 21.84 -1.22
N ASP A 98 3.19 22.80 -0.93
CA ASP A 98 4.03 23.41 -1.95
C ASP A 98 4.74 22.23 -2.66
N CYS A 99 4.23 21.89 -3.84
CA CYS A 99 5.14 21.67 -4.95
C CYS A 99 5.83 23.04 -5.18
#